data_AF-A0A1M5KS90-F1
#
_entry.id   AF-A0A1M5KS90-F1
#
_cell.length_a   1.000
_cell.length_b   1.000
_cell.length_c   1.000
_cell.angle_alpha   90.00
_cell.angle_beta   90.00
_cell.angle_gamma   90.00
#
_symmetry.space_group_name_H-M   'P 1'
#
loop_
_entity.id
_entity.type
_entity.pdbx_description
1 polymer ?
#
loop_
_entity_poly.entity_id
_entity_poly.type
_entity_poly.pdbx_seq_one_letter_code
_entity_poly.pdbx_strand_id
1 'polypeptide(L)'
;MQQTYTMKKLNTLFFLLAACSFDAQVISGTVISKNENQPVPYVKIGVEKENAGTVSDAKGNFSVDLSGLDASRKLKIEVPGYEPYSETVQDFRKQDHRQIFLKEKIKNIKEVNIKVKKLVDKNWGVNTRTKHVLYSVNPKFKKEDFLGETALEFNASKRSKIKSINLNIASYTSDKPVLMRYSIYSEKNGFPGENILDEEITVELTQDMIKEGTYTLDVNEHNIWIQGKFFVGIQFLKEFEGRVNISAALFRTGFIRKFYGDWEKMTLAAPAINIDVKVDKSAKNTKDEVAALGDDLEGLISDVSQYQAASENSGYGKNKSTGNYLELKDTKLYYEIYGEGEPLFLLHGNSGSIKDFYQQIPVLSKQFKVIVVDTRGQGKSTDTSHRPFTYIQFAEDIKALADQLKLKKINIGGWSDGGITGLEFALKYPENLNKLIAIGANAFPEGVDERLITHMKNQLLVLNVANKPEKFDERRLVMIMLKEPHISKKDLSKIQSPVLVIAGDKDVIKQDHTEMIAKEIPHAELKIYKDATHMIPFEHADELNADILRFLGK
;
A
#
# COMPACT_ATOMS: atom_id res chain seq x y z
N MET A 1 10.33 -14.73 -92.88
CA MET A 1 9.12 -14.13 -92.28
C MET A 1 8.68 -14.99 -91.11
N GLN A 2 8.98 -14.60 -89.88
CA GLN A 2 8.12 -14.91 -88.73
C GLN A 2 8.58 -14.08 -87.54
N GLN A 3 7.63 -13.28 -87.04
CA GLN A 3 7.80 -12.32 -85.98
C GLN A 3 8.01 -13.01 -84.63
N THR A 4 8.98 -12.48 -83.90
CA THR A 4 9.16 -12.60 -82.45
C THR A 4 7.88 -12.21 -81.71
N TYR A 5 7.40 -13.09 -80.82
CA TYR A 5 6.47 -12.72 -79.75
C TYR A 5 6.98 -13.22 -78.41
N THR A 6 7.13 -12.24 -77.53
CA THR A 6 7.76 -12.26 -76.21
C THR A 6 6.84 -12.94 -75.18
N MET A 7 7.45 -13.73 -74.30
CA MET A 7 6.80 -14.43 -73.18
C MET A 7 5.94 -13.51 -72.31
N LYS A 8 4.65 -13.82 -72.17
CA LYS A 8 3.84 -13.43 -71.00
C LYS A 8 3.91 -14.55 -69.97
N LYS A 9 4.60 -14.31 -68.86
CA LYS A 9 4.50 -15.13 -67.64
C LYS A 9 3.07 -14.98 -67.10
N LEU A 10 2.31 -16.07 -67.13
CA LEU A 10 1.03 -16.20 -66.47
C LEU A 10 1.31 -16.43 -64.98
N ASN A 11 1.08 -15.41 -64.13
CA ASN A 11 1.12 -15.58 -62.69
C ASN A 11 -0.11 -16.38 -62.26
N THR A 12 0.07 -17.67 -62.02
CA THR A 12 -0.92 -18.54 -61.39
C THR A 12 -1.09 -18.10 -59.93
N LEU A 13 -2.15 -17.35 -59.64
CA LEU A 13 -2.54 -17.00 -58.29
C LEU A 13 -3.15 -18.26 -57.64
N PHE A 14 -2.35 -19.00 -56.86
CA PHE A 14 -2.84 -20.05 -55.99
C PHE A 14 -3.60 -19.40 -54.83
N PHE A 15 -4.94 -19.40 -54.89
CA PHE A 15 -5.75 -19.18 -53.70
C PHE A 15 -5.60 -20.42 -52.81
N LEU A 16 -4.67 -20.37 -51.85
CA LEU A 16 -4.74 -21.20 -50.66
C LEU A 16 -5.97 -20.72 -49.88
N LEU A 17 -7.11 -21.36 -50.10
CA LEU A 17 -8.15 -21.41 -49.07
C LEU A 17 -7.53 -22.17 -47.90
N ALA A 18 -6.88 -21.44 -47.00
CA ALA A 18 -6.70 -21.91 -45.64
C ALA A 18 -8.11 -22.05 -45.08
N ALA A 19 -8.65 -23.26 -45.14
CA ALA A 19 -9.73 -23.64 -44.25
C ALA A 19 -9.17 -23.52 -42.84
N CYS A 20 -9.35 -22.36 -42.22
CA CYS A 20 -9.34 -22.26 -40.77
C CYS A 20 -10.56 -23.06 -40.31
N SER A 21 -10.40 -24.38 -40.24
CA SER A 21 -11.21 -25.21 -39.38
C SER A 21 -10.94 -24.69 -37.97
N PHE A 22 -11.78 -23.76 -37.50
CA PHE A 22 -11.92 -23.54 -36.08
C PHE A 22 -12.55 -24.82 -35.55
N ASP A 23 -11.71 -25.81 -35.23
CA ASP A 23 -12.17 -26.96 -34.47
C ASP A 23 -12.65 -26.41 -33.13
N ALA A 24 -13.97 -26.48 -32.92
CA ALA A 24 -14.55 -26.21 -31.62
C ALA A 24 -13.97 -27.22 -30.63
N GLN A 25 -13.13 -26.77 -29.71
CA GLN A 25 -12.45 -27.60 -28.73
C GLN A 25 -13.15 -27.48 -27.37
N VAL A 26 -14.43 -27.84 -27.40
CA VAL A 26 -15.25 -27.96 -26.20
C VAL A 26 -14.91 -29.28 -25.53
N ILE A 27 -14.32 -29.20 -24.34
CA ILE A 27 -13.95 -30.38 -23.54
C ILE A 27 -14.95 -30.51 -22.40
N SER A 28 -15.55 -31.69 -22.30
CA SER A 28 -16.49 -32.03 -21.24
C SER A 28 -15.95 -33.17 -20.40
N GLY A 29 -16.27 -33.14 -19.11
CA GLY A 29 -15.80 -34.12 -18.15
C GLY A 29 -16.51 -34.00 -16.81
N THR A 30 -16.11 -34.85 -15.87
CA THR A 30 -16.56 -34.77 -14.48
C THR A 30 -15.36 -34.59 -13.56
N VAL A 31 -15.42 -33.62 -12.64
CA VAL A 31 -14.40 -33.48 -11.59
C VAL A 31 -14.77 -34.38 -10.42
N ILE A 32 -13.82 -35.20 -9.97
CA ILE A 32 -14.02 -36.24 -8.96
C ILE A 32 -12.94 -36.12 -7.89
N SER A 33 -13.30 -36.38 -6.64
CA SER A 33 -12.37 -36.42 -5.52
C SER A 33 -11.49 -37.68 -5.61
N LYS A 34 -10.18 -37.52 -5.46
CA LYS A 34 -9.22 -38.62 -5.69
C LYS A 34 -9.34 -39.72 -4.65
N ASN A 35 -9.58 -39.39 -3.39
CA ASN A 35 -9.62 -40.37 -2.31
C ASN A 35 -11.05 -40.91 -2.10
N GLU A 36 -12.08 -40.08 -2.22
CA GLU A 36 -13.46 -40.49 -1.93
C GLU A 36 -14.23 -40.94 -3.19
N ASN A 37 -13.70 -40.68 -4.38
CA ASN A 37 -14.31 -41.01 -5.67
C ASN A 37 -15.73 -40.46 -5.81
N GLN A 38 -15.98 -39.26 -5.28
CA GLN A 38 -17.26 -38.55 -5.35
C GLN A 38 -17.16 -37.35 -6.29
N PRO A 39 -18.24 -36.96 -6.98
CA PRO A 39 -18.21 -35.75 -7.80
C PRO A 39 -17.96 -34.50 -6.95
N VAL A 40 -17.10 -33.62 -7.43
CA VAL A 40 -16.78 -32.35 -6.76
C VAL A 40 -17.62 -31.25 -7.40
N PRO A 41 -18.58 -30.65 -6.67
CA PRO A 41 -19.47 -29.67 -7.23
C PRO A 41 -18.74 -28.33 -7.50
N TYR A 42 -19.28 -27.54 -8.42
CA TYR A 42 -18.93 -26.15 -8.64
C TYR A 42 -17.43 -25.83 -8.82
N VAL A 43 -16.63 -26.76 -9.30
CA VAL A 43 -15.21 -26.54 -9.56
C VAL A 43 -15.01 -25.47 -10.63
N LYS A 44 -14.07 -24.55 -10.42
CA LYS A 44 -13.72 -23.53 -11.42
C LYS A 44 -12.72 -24.13 -12.40
N ILE A 45 -13.00 -24.04 -13.71
CA ILE A 45 -12.15 -24.56 -14.78
C ILE A 45 -11.90 -23.45 -15.81
N GLY A 46 -10.65 -23.15 -16.13
CA GLY A 46 -10.34 -22.16 -17.16
C GLY A 46 -8.87 -21.82 -17.25
N VAL A 47 -8.54 -20.82 -18.08
CA VAL A 47 -7.14 -20.50 -18.41
C VAL A 47 -6.65 -19.29 -17.61
N GLU A 48 -5.42 -19.36 -17.11
CA GLU A 48 -4.81 -18.26 -16.36
C GLU A 48 -4.79 -16.96 -17.17
N LYS A 49 -5.15 -15.85 -16.49
CA LYS A 49 -5.19 -14.50 -17.06
C LYS A 49 -6.14 -14.35 -18.24
N GLU A 50 -7.06 -15.28 -18.40
CA GLU A 50 -8.12 -15.24 -19.40
C GLU A 50 -9.49 -15.17 -18.73
N ASN A 51 -10.45 -14.62 -19.48
CA ASN A 51 -11.85 -14.59 -19.06
C ASN A 51 -12.59 -15.88 -19.44
N ALA A 52 -11.98 -16.73 -20.27
CA ALA A 52 -12.56 -17.97 -20.77
C ALA A 52 -12.48 -19.09 -19.74
N GLY A 53 -13.63 -19.71 -19.46
CA GLY A 53 -13.75 -20.85 -18.57
C GLY A 53 -15.19 -21.18 -18.22
N THR A 54 -15.35 -22.10 -17.28
CA THR A 54 -16.64 -22.61 -16.83
C THR A 54 -16.60 -22.96 -15.34
N VAL A 55 -17.76 -23.20 -14.76
CA VAL A 55 -17.92 -23.74 -13.41
C VAL A 55 -18.72 -25.03 -13.52
N SER A 56 -18.26 -26.11 -12.86
CA SER A 56 -18.98 -27.38 -12.91
C SER A 56 -20.35 -27.30 -12.23
N ASP A 57 -21.24 -28.25 -12.53
CA ASP A 57 -22.54 -28.35 -11.87
C ASP A 57 -22.45 -29.00 -10.47
N ALA A 58 -23.59 -29.21 -9.83
CA ALA A 58 -23.67 -29.87 -8.52
C ALA A 58 -23.20 -31.34 -8.53
N LYS A 59 -23.03 -31.94 -9.71
CA LYS A 59 -22.54 -33.30 -9.93
C LYS A 59 -21.13 -33.28 -10.51
N GLY A 60 -20.43 -32.15 -10.45
CA GLY A 60 -19.06 -32.00 -10.94
C GLY A 60 -18.92 -32.04 -12.47
N ASN A 61 -20.00 -32.06 -13.23
CA ASN A 61 -19.94 -32.06 -14.69
C ASN A 61 -19.56 -30.67 -15.18
N PHE A 62 -18.65 -30.60 -16.15
CA PHE A 62 -18.27 -29.35 -16.78
C PHE A 62 -18.21 -29.49 -18.29
N SER A 63 -18.31 -28.34 -18.97
CA SER A 63 -18.03 -28.18 -20.40
C SER A 63 -17.32 -26.85 -20.57
N VAL A 64 -16.07 -26.89 -21.03
CA VAL A 64 -15.23 -25.71 -21.22
C VAL A 64 -14.85 -25.55 -22.68
N ASP A 65 -15.11 -24.38 -23.24
CA ASP A 65 -14.68 -24.03 -24.59
C ASP A 65 -13.27 -23.45 -24.53
N LEU A 66 -12.31 -24.18 -25.10
CA LEU A 66 -10.92 -23.74 -25.19
C LEU A 66 -10.56 -23.23 -26.58
N SER A 67 -11.53 -23.05 -27.48
CA SER A 67 -11.30 -22.65 -28.87
C SER A 67 -10.61 -21.29 -28.95
N GLY A 68 -9.58 -21.17 -29.78
CA GLY A 68 -8.86 -19.90 -29.98
C GLY A 68 -7.97 -19.44 -28.82
N LEU A 69 -7.90 -20.19 -27.71
CA LEU A 69 -7.00 -19.88 -26.59
C LEU A 69 -5.56 -20.31 -26.89
N ASP A 70 -4.60 -19.54 -26.37
CA ASP A 70 -3.15 -19.80 -26.46
C ASP A 70 -2.80 -21.16 -25.85
N ALA A 71 -2.29 -22.05 -26.71
CA ALA A 71 -2.00 -23.44 -26.38
C ALA A 71 -0.91 -23.59 -25.30
N SER A 72 -0.03 -22.59 -25.13
CA SER A 72 1.07 -22.60 -24.16
C SER A 72 0.63 -22.21 -22.74
N ARG A 73 -0.52 -21.54 -22.60
CA ARG A 73 -1.00 -21.06 -21.31
C ARG A 73 -1.46 -22.20 -20.41
N LYS A 74 -1.43 -21.94 -19.11
CA LYS A 74 -1.87 -22.90 -18.10
C LYS A 74 -3.39 -22.86 -17.95
N LEU A 75 -4.00 -24.02 -18.15
CA LEU A 75 -5.34 -24.31 -17.65
C LEU A 75 -5.24 -24.61 -16.14
N LYS A 76 -6.23 -24.16 -15.39
CA LYS A 76 -6.40 -24.37 -13.97
C LYS A 76 -7.76 -24.95 -13.67
N ILE A 77 -7.77 -25.90 -12.74
CA ILE A 77 -8.96 -26.47 -12.14
C ILE A 77 -8.78 -26.33 -10.64
N GLU A 78 -9.65 -25.54 -10.00
CA GLU A 78 -9.51 -25.24 -8.58
C GLU A 78 -10.86 -25.12 -7.87
N VAL A 79 -10.87 -25.57 -6.62
CA VAL A 79 -11.96 -25.42 -5.66
C VAL A 79 -11.35 -25.51 -4.25
N PRO A 80 -11.86 -24.76 -3.25
CA PRO A 80 -11.39 -24.89 -1.87
C PRO A 80 -11.44 -26.33 -1.37
N GLY A 81 -10.47 -26.72 -0.53
CA GLY A 81 -10.34 -28.09 -0.01
C GLY A 81 -9.55 -29.07 -0.89
N TYR A 82 -9.19 -28.69 -2.13
CA TYR A 82 -8.43 -29.55 -3.05
C TYR A 82 -7.14 -28.88 -3.53
N GLU A 83 -6.11 -29.68 -3.81
CA GLU A 83 -4.88 -29.23 -4.48
C GLU A 83 -5.23 -28.74 -5.90
N PRO A 84 -4.75 -27.55 -6.33
CA PRO A 84 -5.07 -27.04 -7.65
C PRO A 84 -4.43 -27.91 -8.73
N TYR A 85 -5.22 -28.26 -9.73
CA TYR A 85 -4.74 -28.95 -10.92
C TYR A 85 -4.33 -27.94 -11.99
N SER A 86 -3.19 -28.16 -12.64
CA SER A 86 -2.73 -27.28 -13.71
C SER A 86 -1.86 -27.98 -14.74
N GLU A 87 -2.15 -27.74 -16.01
CA GLU A 87 -1.34 -28.15 -17.15
C GLU A 87 -1.49 -27.17 -18.32
N THR A 88 -0.77 -27.36 -19.43
CA THR A 88 -0.92 -26.47 -20.58
C THR A 88 -2.23 -26.75 -21.31
N VAL A 89 -2.82 -25.74 -21.95
CA VAL A 89 -4.01 -25.92 -22.81
C VAL A 89 -3.75 -26.96 -23.90
N GLN A 90 -2.52 -26.99 -24.46
CA GLN A 90 -2.13 -27.99 -25.45
C GLN A 90 -2.19 -29.43 -24.90
N ASP A 91 -1.67 -29.66 -23.70
CA ASP A 91 -1.64 -30.99 -23.10
C ASP A 91 -3.03 -31.44 -22.67
N PHE A 92 -3.82 -30.50 -22.14
CA PHE A 92 -5.22 -30.73 -21.80
C PHE A 92 -6.02 -31.16 -23.03
N ARG A 93 -5.86 -30.52 -24.18
CA ARG A 93 -6.59 -30.94 -25.40
C ARG A 93 -6.27 -32.36 -25.88
N LYS A 94 -5.16 -32.96 -25.47
CA LYS A 94 -4.72 -34.29 -25.93
C LYS A 94 -5.19 -35.45 -25.04
N GLN A 95 -5.70 -35.16 -23.85
CA GLN A 95 -6.08 -36.18 -22.87
C GLN A 95 -7.58 -36.53 -22.95
N ASP A 96 -7.93 -37.74 -22.51
CA ASP A 96 -9.32 -38.15 -22.33
C ASP A 96 -9.81 -37.70 -20.94
N HIS A 97 -10.60 -36.62 -20.93
CA HIS A 97 -11.04 -35.94 -19.71
C HIS A 97 -12.40 -36.40 -19.18
N ARG A 98 -12.81 -37.64 -19.49
CA ARG A 98 -14.05 -38.20 -18.91
C ARG A 98 -14.12 -38.02 -17.40
N GLN A 99 -12.98 -38.15 -16.70
CA GLN A 99 -12.87 -37.90 -15.26
C GLN A 99 -11.56 -37.17 -14.94
N ILE A 100 -11.66 -36.10 -14.16
CA ILE A 100 -10.50 -35.36 -13.62
C ILE A 100 -10.49 -35.53 -12.12
N PHE A 101 -9.41 -36.12 -11.59
CA PHE A 101 -9.28 -36.39 -10.17
C PHE A 101 -8.56 -35.24 -9.46
N LEU A 102 -9.26 -34.57 -8.54
CA LEU A 102 -8.67 -33.58 -7.64
C LEU A 102 -8.27 -34.24 -6.32
N LYS A 103 -7.04 -33.99 -5.89
CA LYS A 103 -6.53 -34.49 -4.62
C LYS A 103 -6.96 -33.58 -3.48
N GLU A 104 -7.58 -34.16 -2.46
CA GLU A 104 -7.99 -33.48 -1.24
C GLU A 104 -6.77 -32.92 -0.50
N LYS A 105 -6.86 -31.69 0.01
CA LYS A 105 -5.82 -31.13 0.89
C LYS A 105 -5.85 -31.83 2.24
N ILE A 106 -4.68 -32.11 2.80
CA ILE A 106 -4.56 -32.67 4.14
C ILE A 106 -4.90 -31.59 5.17
N LYS A 107 -6.01 -31.75 5.90
CA LYS A 107 -6.40 -30.87 7.01
C LYS A 107 -5.51 -31.16 8.22
N ASN A 108 -4.48 -30.33 8.48
CA ASN A 108 -3.69 -30.41 9.70
C ASN A 108 -4.50 -29.86 10.88
N ILE A 109 -5.06 -30.75 11.70
CA ILE A 109 -5.76 -30.38 12.93
C ILE A 109 -4.72 -29.95 13.97
N LYS A 110 -4.52 -28.64 14.15
CA LYS A 110 -3.71 -28.12 15.27
C LYS A 110 -4.44 -28.40 16.59
N GLU A 111 -3.74 -29.00 17.53
CA GLU A 111 -4.21 -29.31 18.87
C GLU A 111 -4.73 -28.03 19.58
N VAL A 112 -5.96 -28.07 20.08
CA VAL A 112 -6.60 -26.92 20.72
C VAL A 112 -6.24 -26.91 22.20
N ASN A 113 -5.24 -26.11 22.56
CA ASN A 113 -4.97 -25.80 23.97
C ASN A 113 -6.11 -24.95 24.54
N ILE A 114 -6.97 -25.55 25.37
CA ILE A 114 -8.13 -24.90 25.99
C ILE A 114 -7.62 -23.97 27.11
N LYS A 115 -7.30 -22.73 26.76
CA LYS A 115 -7.26 -21.61 27.71
C LYS A 115 -8.60 -20.88 27.66
N VAL A 116 -9.08 -20.43 28.81
CA VAL A 116 -10.34 -19.66 28.90
C VAL A 116 -10.17 -18.36 28.13
N LYS A 117 -10.84 -18.24 26.97
CA LYS A 117 -10.70 -17.11 26.05
C LYS A 117 -11.78 -16.06 26.31
N LYS A 118 -11.37 -14.81 26.52
CA LYS A 118 -12.31 -13.68 26.58
C LYS A 118 -12.67 -13.24 25.16
N LEU A 119 -13.71 -13.82 24.59
CA LEU A 119 -14.19 -13.49 23.23
C LEU A 119 -15.07 -12.24 23.26
N VAL A 120 -14.96 -11.38 22.24
CA VAL A 120 -15.83 -10.20 22.06
C VAL A 120 -16.32 -10.12 20.63
N ASP A 121 -17.62 -9.89 20.45
CA ASP A 121 -18.24 -9.69 19.14
C ASP A 121 -17.88 -8.31 18.56
N LYS A 122 -17.58 -8.27 17.26
CA LYS A 122 -17.40 -7.04 16.47
C LYS A 122 -18.01 -7.19 15.08
N ASN A 123 -18.36 -6.08 14.46
CA ASN A 123 -18.73 -5.99 13.05
C ASN A 123 -17.69 -5.15 12.29
N TRP A 124 -17.21 -5.66 11.16
CA TRP A 124 -16.21 -5.00 10.32
C TRP A 124 -16.69 -4.90 8.87
N GLY A 125 -16.26 -3.87 8.13
CA GLY A 125 -16.50 -3.74 6.69
C GLY A 125 -17.36 -2.53 6.32
N VAL A 126 -18.11 -2.67 5.22
CA VAL A 126 -18.96 -1.62 4.64
C VAL A 126 -20.43 -1.90 4.95
N ASN A 127 -21.02 -1.06 5.79
CA ASN A 127 -22.38 -1.23 6.31
C ASN A 127 -23.45 -0.39 5.59
N THR A 128 -23.10 0.36 4.54
CA THR A 128 -24.07 1.20 3.82
C THR A 128 -25.17 0.38 3.17
N ARG A 129 -26.41 0.87 3.22
CA ARG A 129 -27.59 0.29 2.53
C ARG A 129 -28.13 1.24 1.45
N THR A 130 -27.29 2.12 0.94
CA THR A 130 -27.69 3.12 -0.06
C THR A 130 -28.25 2.47 -1.32
N LYS A 131 -29.31 3.06 -1.86
CA LYS A 131 -29.91 2.66 -3.14
C LYS A 131 -29.38 3.47 -4.34
N HIS A 132 -28.49 4.44 -4.10
CA HIS A 132 -28.02 5.39 -5.11
C HIS A 132 -26.66 5.03 -5.72
N VAL A 133 -25.83 4.29 -4.97
CA VAL A 133 -24.51 3.82 -5.44
C VAL A 133 -24.54 2.30 -5.40
N LEU A 134 -24.53 1.69 -6.58
CA LEU A 134 -24.87 0.29 -6.76
C LEU A 134 -23.81 -0.44 -7.57
N TYR A 135 -23.52 -1.67 -7.17
CA TYR A 135 -22.88 -2.67 -8.01
C TYR A 135 -23.96 -3.61 -8.56
N SER A 136 -24.21 -3.53 -9.87
CA SER A 136 -25.32 -4.25 -10.52
C SER A 136 -24.83 -5.51 -11.22
N VAL A 137 -25.47 -6.65 -10.96
CA VAL A 137 -25.22 -7.91 -11.65
C VAL A 137 -26.46 -8.27 -12.47
N ASN A 138 -26.29 -8.34 -13.79
CA ASN A 138 -27.36 -8.61 -14.74
C ASN A 138 -26.86 -9.52 -15.89
N PRO A 139 -27.14 -10.84 -15.83
CA PRO A 139 -26.61 -11.80 -16.80
C PRO A 139 -27.07 -11.58 -18.25
N LYS A 140 -28.21 -10.91 -18.48
CA LYS A 140 -28.79 -10.72 -19.83
C LYS A 140 -28.07 -9.66 -20.70
N PHE A 141 -27.30 -8.75 -20.11
CA PHE A 141 -26.70 -7.64 -20.87
C PHE A 141 -25.33 -7.97 -21.47
N LYS A 142 -24.54 -8.85 -20.82
CA LYS A 142 -23.31 -9.46 -21.37
C LYS A 142 -23.06 -10.80 -20.68
N LYS A 143 -23.12 -11.92 -21.42
CA LYS A 143 -22.84 -13.26 -20.87
C LYS A 143 -21.45 -13.38 -20.23
N GLU A 144 -20.47 -12.61 -20.73
CA GLU A 144 -19.09 -12.57 -20.23
C GLU A 144 -18.93 -11.86 -18.87
N ASP A 145 -19.89 -11.02 -18.46
CA ASP A 145 -19.82 -10.23 -17.22
C ASP A 145 -20.32 -11.02 -15.99
N PHE A 146 -20.88 -12.22 -16.19
CA PHE A 146 -21.53 -12.99 -15.15
C PHE A 146 -20.55 -13.79 -14.25
N LEU A 147 -19.33 -14.02 -14.72
CA LEU A 147 -18.28 -14.75 -13.99
C LEU A 147 -17.34 -13.84 -13.18
N GLY A 148 -17.68 -12.55 -13.08
CA GLY A 148 -16.94 -11.57 -12.30
C GLY A 148 -17.00 -11.87 -10.79
N GLU A 149 -15.90 -11.62 -10.11
CA GLU A 149 -15.83 -11.70 -8.65
C GLU A 149 -15.49 -10.32 -8.11
N THR A 150 -16.17 -9.91 -7.04
CA THR A 150 -15.86 -8.70 -6.30
C THR A 150 -15.39 -9.04 -4.90
N ALA A 151 -14.48 -8.26 -4.35
CA ALA A 151 -13.96 -8.47 -3.00
C ALA A 151 -13.78 -7.15 -2.24
N LEU A 152 -13.85 -7.27 -0.91
CA LEU A 152 -13.54 -6.20 0.03
C LEU A 152 -12.38 -6.61 0.93
N GLU A 153 -11.46 -5.68 1.17
CA GLU A 153 -10.33 -5.86 2.09
C GLU A 153 -10.78 -5.72 3.56
N PHE A 154 -10.23 -6.57 4.43
CA PHE A 154 -10.38 -6.53 5.87
C PHE A 154 -9.00 -6.69 6.53
N ASN A 155 -8.85 -6.16 7.75
CA ASN A 155 -7.67 -6.37 8.58
C ASN A 155 -8.10 -6.83 9.99
N ALA A 156 -7.56 -7.96 10.44
CA ALA A 156 -7.82 -8.52 11.77
C ALA A 156 -6.55 -8.53 12.62
N SER A 157 -6.42 -7.53 13.50
CA SER A 157 -5.31 -7.36 14.44
C SER A 157 -5.22 -8.43 15.55
N LYS A 158 -6.27 -9.24 15.71
CA LYS A 158 -6.28 -10.40 16.60
C LYS A 158 -6.83 -11.57 15.85
N ARG A 159 -6.34 -12.77 16.18
CA ARG A 159 -6.95 -14.01 15.71
C ARG A 159 -8.44 -13.97 16.05
N SER A 160 -9.25 -13.97 15.01
CA SER A 160 -10.70 -13.78 15.13
C SER A 160 -11.41 -14.85 14.31
N LYS A 161 -12.53 -15.32 14.85
CA LYS A 161 -13.40 -16.26 14.14
C LYS A 161 -14.46 -15.48 13.39
N ILE A 162 -14.63 -15.71 12.10
CA ILE A 162 -15.77 -15.16 11.36
C ILE A 162 -17.02 -15.95 11.77
N LYS A 163 -18.07 -15.23 12.17
CA LYS A 163 -19.38 -15.79 12.50
C LYS A 163 -20.32 -15.71 11.31
N SER A 164 -20.34 -14.56 10.65
CA SER A 164 -21.24 -14.31 9.52
C SER A 164 -20.63 -13.36 8.51
N ILE A 165 -21.08 -13.52 7.27
CA ILE A 165 -20.77 -12.62 6.15
C ILE A 165 -22.08 -12.00 5.69
N ASN A 166 -22.12 -10.67 5.68
CA ASN A 166 -23.30 -9.88 5.39
C ASN A 166 -23.13 -9.16 4.04
N LEU A 167 -24.15 -9.24 3.20
CA LEU A 167 -24.22 -8.57 1.91
C LEU A 167 -25.43 -7.63 1.89
N ASN A 168 -25.19 -6.33 1.75
CA ASN A 168 -26.28 -5.36 1.64
C ASN A 168 -26.76 -5.24 0.19
N ILE A 169 -28.02 -5.60 -0.04
CA ILE A 169 -28.66 -5.70 -1.35
C ILE A 169 -29.73 -4.61 -1.44
N ALA A 170 -29.52 -3.66 -2.35
CA ALA A 170 -30.43 -2.55 -2.58
C ALA A 170 -31.72 -2.99 -3.29
N SER A 171 -31.62 -3.97 -4.19
CA SER A 171 -32.76 -4.62 -4.84
C SER A 171 -32.38 -5.99 -5.41
N TYR A 172 -33.33 -6.93 -5.42
CA TYR A 172 -33.17 -8.26 -5.96
C TYR A 172 -34.39 -8.61 -6.83
N THR A 173 -34.14 -9.16 -8.01
CA THR A 173 -35.13 -9.73 -8.92
C THR A 173 -34.48 -10.92 -9.61
N SER A 174 -35.13 -12.08 -9.57
CA SER A 174 -34.63 -13.30 -10.21
C SER A 174 -35.78 -14.26 -10.51
N ASP A 175 -35.68 -15.02 -11.59
CA ASP A 175 -36.59 -16.11 -11.96
C ASP A 175 -36.38 -17.38 -11.13
N LYS A 176 -35.19 -17.53 -10.54
CA LYS A 176 -34.77 -18.67 -9.74
C LYS A 176 -33.79 -18.26 -8.64
N PRO A 177 -33.53 -19.11 -7.63
CA PRO A 177 -32.50 -18.83 -6.65
C PRO A 177 -31.14 -18.52 -7.30
N VAL A 178 -30.47 -17.48 -6.80
CA VAL A 178 -29.21 -16.99 -7.37
C VAL A 178 -28.06 -17.67 -6.64
N LEU A 179 -27.36 -18.57 -7.35
CA LEU A 179 -26.22 -19.29 -6.79
C LEU A 179 -24.99 -18.36 -6.68
N MET A 180 -24.53 -18.14 -5.45
CA MET A 180 -23.36 -17.34 -5.12
C MET A 180 -22.30 -18.18 -4.40
N ARG A 181 -21.04 -17.87 -4.64
CA ARG A 181 -19.87 -18.37 -3.92
C ARG A 181 -19.30 -17.27 -3.02
N TYR A 182 -18.88 -17.67 -1.83
CA TYR A 182 -18.08 -16.85 -0.94
C TYR A 182 -16.65 -17.37 -0.88
N SER A 183 -15.71 -16.46 -1.00
CA SER A 183 -14.28 -16.75 -0.96
C SER A 183 -13.62 -15.95 0.15
N ILE A 184 -12.56 -16.49 0.76
CA ILE A 184 -11.69 -15.73 1.63
C ILE A 184 -10.28 -15.87 1.11
N TYR A 185 -9.65 -14.74 0.79
CA TYR A 185 -8.31 -14.71 0.23
C TYR A 185 -7.30 -14.17 1.24
N SER A 186 -6.11 -14.75 1.24
CA SER A 186 -4.93 -14.12 1.82
C SER A 186 -4.59 -12.83 1.07
N GLU A 187 -3.77 -11.96 1.68
CA GLU A 187 -3.23 -10.78 1.02
C GLU A 187 -1.94 -11.11 0.25
N LYS A 188 -1.82 -10.59 -0.97
CA LYS A 188 -0.61 -10.67 -1.79
C LYS A 188 -0.41 -9.37 -2.59
N ASN A 189 0.61 -8.59 -2.25
CA ASN A 189 1.01 -7.35 -2.92
C ASN A 189 -0.11 -6.27 -3.00
N GLY A 190 -1.00 -6.22 -2.01
CA GLY A 190 -2.15 -5.33 -1.93
C GLY A 190 -3.37 -5.80 -2.72
N PHE A 191 -3.44 -7.08 -3.07
CA PHE A 191 -4.54 -7.71 -3.82
C PHE A 191 -4.94 -9.05 -3.18
N PRO A 192 -6.14 -9.58 -3.49
CA PRO A 192 -6.52 -10.93 -3.08
C PRO A 192 -5.58 -11.99 -3.68
N GLY A 193 -4.99 -12.81 -2.81
CA GLY A 193 -4.04 -13.87 -3.11
C GLY A 193 -4.67 -15.26 -3.23
N GLU A 194 -4.28 -16.18 -2.35
CA GLU A 194 -4.77 -17.56 -2.35
C GLU A 194 -6.04 -17.71 -1.52
N ASN A 195 -6.98 -18.55 -1.97
CA ASN A 195 -8.18 -18.86 -1.19
C ASN A 195 -7.78 -19.73 0.01
N ILE A 196 -8.09 -19.25 1.22
CA ILE A 196 -7.72 -19.90 2.49
C ILE A 196 -8.83 -20.77 3.08
N LEU A 197 -9.97 -20.90 2.38
CA LEU A 197 -11.04 -21.80 2.81
C LEU A 197 -10.63 -23.26 2.60
N ASP A 198 -10.96 -24.09 3.60
CA ASP A 198 -10.75 -25.53 3.58
C ASP A 198 -11.84 -26.29 2.84
N GLU A 199 -12.95 -25.63 2.52
CA GLU A 199 -14.09 -26.18 1.80
C GLU A 199 -14.87 -25.07 1.10
N GLU A 200 -15.64 -25.45 0.09
CA GLU A 200 -16.40 -24.49 -0.69
C GLU A 200 -17.64 -24.02 0.06
N ILE A 201 -17.90 -22.71 0.01
CA ILE A 201 -19.08 -22.09 0.60
C ILE A 201 -19.92 -21.48 -0.52
N THR A 202 -21.08 -22.07 -0.77
CA THR A 202 -22.06 -21.59 -1.75
C THR A 202 -23.44 -21.43 -1.12
N VAL A 203 -24.24 -20.51 -1.67
CA VAL A 203 -25.63 -20.28 -1.27
C VAL A 203 -26.50 -20.05 -2.50
N GLU A 204 -27.72 -20.58 -2.46
CA GLU A 204 -28.79 -20.22 -3.38
C GLU A 204 -29.64 -19.10 -2.77
N LEU A 205 -29.33 -17.85 -3.12
CA LEU A 205 -30.01 -16.67 -2.57
C LEU A 205 -31.41 -16.49 -3.16
N THR A 206 -32.42 -16.37 -2.30
CA THR A 206 -33.80 -16.01 -2.64
C THR A 206 -34.21 -14.66 -2.03
N GLN A 207 -35.30 -14.08 -2.52
CA GLN A 207 -35.81 -12.79 -2.06
C GLN A 207 -36.17 -12.79 -0.56
N ASP A 208 -36.74 -13.88 -0.05
CA ASP A 208 -37.19 -13.99 1.35
C ASP A 208 -36.03 -14.09 2.34
N MET A 209 -34.84 -14.49 1.90
CA MET A 209 -33.62 -14.51 2.71
C MET A 209 -33.05 -13.10 2.97
N ILE A 210 -33.47 -12.09 2.18
CA ILE A 210 -33.01 -10.71 2.31
C ILE A 210 -33.89 -9.98 3.33
N LYS A 211 -33.37 -9.76 4.54
CA LYS A 211 -34.07 -9.06 5.62
C LYS A 211 -33.57 -7.63 5.71
N GLU A 212 -34.49 -6.67 5.60
CA GLU A 212 -34.17 -5.23 5.67
C GLU A 212 -33.05 -4.76 4.72
N GLY A 213 -32.97 -5.39 3.54
CA GLY A 213 -31.93 -5.09 2.54
C GLY A 213 -30.58 -5.73 2.83
N THR A 214 -30.49 -6.70 3.73
CA THR A 214 -29.26 -7.45 4.02
C THR A 214 -29.52 -8.95 3.92
N TYR A 215 -28.64 -9.67 3.23
CA TYR A 215 -28.51 -11.12 3.34
C TYR A 215 -27.35 -11.44 4.28
N THR A 216 -27.56 -12.35 5.23
CA THR A 216 -26.57 -12.78 6.21
C THR A 216 -26.32 -14.27 6.08
N LEU A 217 -25.09 -14.64 5.74
CA LEU A 217 -24.62 -16.01 5.71
C LEU A 217 -23.96 -16.35 7.05
N ASP A 218 -24.49 -17.32 7.79
CA ASP A 218 -23.82 -17.89 8.97
C ASP A 218 -22.71 -18.84 8.52
N VAL A 219 -21.49 -18.65 9.05
CA VAL A 219 -20.31 -19.46 8.74
C VAL A 219 -19.65 -20.04 9.99
N ASN A 220 -20.38 -20.11 11.12
CA ASN A 220 -19.83 -20.61 12.39
C ASN A 220 -19.33 -22.06 12.29
N GLU A 221 -20.00 -22.89 11.50
CA GLU A 221 -19.66 -24.31 11.30
C GLU A 221 -18.34 -24.51 10.54
N HIS A 222 -18.05 -23.63 9.57
CA HIS A 222 -16.82 -23.66 8.77
C HIS A 222 -15.55 -23.32 9.56
N ASN A 223 -15.70 -22.88 10.82
CA ASN A 223 -14.60 -22.59 11.75
C ASN A 223 -13.50 -21.70 11.14
N ILE A 224 -13.91 -20.65 10.42
CA ILE A 224 -13.02 -19.76 9.70
C ILE A 224 -12.29 -18.84 10.69
N TRP A 225 -10.97 -19.03 10.82
CA TRP A 225 -10.11 -18.17 11.63
C TRP A 225 -9.23 -17.31 10.74
N ILE A 226 -9.28 -16.01 10.99
CA ILE A 226 -8.54 -15.00 10.24
C ILE A 226 -7.65 -14.19 11.18
N GLN A 227 -6.56 -13.69 10.63
CA GLN A 227 -5.58 -12.87 11.30
C GLN A 227 -4.74 -12.13 10.25
N GLY A 228 -4.47 -10.84 10.45
CA GLY A 228 -3.82 -9.98 9.44
C GLY A 228 -4.77 -9.50 8.34
N LYS A 229 -4.21 -9.06 7.21
CA LYS A 229 -4.99 -8.62 6.04
C LYS A 229 -5.53 -9.81 5.25
N PHE A 230 -6.78 -9.70 4.84
CA PHE A 230 -7.47 -10.70 4.03
C PHE A 230 -8.58 -10.03 3.23
N PHE A 231 -9.16 -10.77 2.29
CA PHE A 231 -10.26 -10.28 1.47
C PHE A 231 -11.43 -11.25 1.54
N VAL A 232 -12.65 -10.71 1.57
CA VAL A 232 -13.87 -11.51 1.41
C VAL A 232 -14.42 -11.24 0.02
N GLY A 233 -14.47 -12.29 -0.79
CA GLY A 233 -14.93 -12.29 -2.17
C GLY A 233 -16.33 -12.87 -2.33
N ILE A 234 -17.07 -12.36 -3.32
CA ILE A 234 -18.38 -12.86 -3.73
C ILE A 234 -18.40 -13.02 -5.25
N GLN A 235 -18.79 -14.21 -5.70
CA GLN A 235 -18.89 -14.55 -7.11
C GLN A 235 -20.27 -15.15 -7.41
N PHE A 236 -20.87 -14.79 -8.55
CA PHE A 236 -22.10 -15.42 -9.03
C PHE A 236 -21.74 -16.60 -9.95
N LEU A 237 -22.42 -17.74 -9.76
CA LEU A 237 -21.99 -19.01 -10.39
C LEU A 237 -22.87 -19.48 -11.55
N LYS A 238 -24.17 -19.12 -11.59
CA LYS A 238 -25.10 -19.50 -12.69
C LYS A 238 -25.96 -18.36 -13.21
N GLU A 239 -26.08 -18.27 -14.54
CA GLU A 239 -26.94 -17.29 -15.20
C GLU A 239 -28.39 -17.37 -14.68
N PHE A 240 -29.03 -16.23 -14.50
CA PHE A 240 -30.43 -16.09 -14.09
C PHE A 240 -31.10 -14.93 -14.82
N GLU A 241 -32.42 -14.95 -14.91
CA GLU A 241 -33.18 -13.84 -15.46
C GLU A 241 -33.54 -12.85 -14.35
N GLY A 242 -32.99 -11.64 -14.42
CA GLY A 242 -33.29 -10.58 -13.46
C GLY A 242 -32.09 -9.70 -13.19
N ARG A 243 -32.06 -9.10 -12.00
CA ARG A 243 -31.00 -8.19 -11.55
C ARG A 243 -30.83 -8.24 -10.04
N VAL A 244 -29.58 -8.34 -9.60
CA VAL A 244 -29.18 -8.14 -8.20
C VAL A 244 -28.35 -6.87 -8.11
N ASN A 245 -28.80 -5.90 -7.32
CA ASN A 245 -28.07 -4.66 -7.05
C ASN A 245 -27.52 -4.68 -5.64
N ILE A 246 -26.20 -4.78 -5.52
CA ILE A 246 -25.47 -4.70 -4.25
C ILE A 246 -25.23 -3.22 -3.93
N SER A 247 -25.46 -2.81 -2.68
CA SER A 247 -25.15 -1.45 -2.24
C SER A 247 -23.64 -1.21 -2.27
N ALA A 248 -23.18 0.02 -2.47
CA ALA A 248 -21.75 0.34 -2.46
C ALA A 248 -21.44 1.65 -1.73
N ALA A 249 -20.24 1.75 -1.16
CA ALA A 249 -19.74 2.96 -0.51
C ALA A 249 -18.76 3.70 -1.42
N LEU A 250 -18.91 5.02 -1.51
CA LEU A 250 -17.97 5.90 -2.23
C LEU A 250 -16.67 6.09 -1.43
N PHE A 251 -15.60 6.45 -2.14
CA PHE A 251 -14.28 6.75 -1.55
C PHE A 251 -13.68 5.60 -0.72
N ARG A 252 -14.07 4.37 -1.05
CA ARG A 252 -13.45 3.14 -0.54
C ARG A 252 -13.00 2.29 -1.71
N THR A 253 -11.90 1.57 -1.49
CA THR A 253 -11.34 0.68 -2.49
C THR A 253 -12.05 -0.67 -2.45
N GLY A 254 -12.77 -1.00 -3.51
CA GLY A 254 -13.20 -2.37 -3.80
C GLY A 254 -12.24 -3.06 -4.75
N PHE A 255 -12.38 -4.37 -4.89
CA PHE A 255 -11.61 -5.16 -5.84
C PHE A 255 -12.57 -5.92 -6.75
N ILE A 256 -12.20 -6.05 -8.01
CA ILE A 256 -12.97 -6.83 -8.99
C ILE A 256 -12.02 -7.58 -9.91
N ARG A 257 -12.44 -8.75 -10.38
CA ARG A 257 -11.78 -9.45 -11.48
C ARG A 257 -12.81 -10.12 -12.37
N LYS A 258 -12.43 -10.38 -13.62
CA LYS A 258 -13.22 -11.21 -14.54
C LYS A 258 -12.69 -12.64 -14.50
N PHE A 259 -13.43 -13.55 -13.88
CA PHE A 259 -13.06 -14.97 -13.78
C PHE A 259 -11.60 -15.24 -13.33
N TYR A 260 -10.69 -15.66 -14.22
CA TYR A 260 -9.25 -15.88 -13.93
C TYR A 260 -8.34 -14.70 -14.34
N GLY A 261 -8.91 -13.61 -14.82
CA GLY A 261 -8.22 -12.35 -15.05
C GLY A 261 -7.64 -11.75 -13.77
N ASP A 262 -6.78 -10.76 -13.97
CA ASP A 262 -6.12 -10.04 -12.88
C ASP A 262 -7.13 -9.25 -12.02
N TRP A 263 -6.77 -9.04 -10.74
CA TRP A 263 -7.54 -8.18 -9.86
C TRP A 263 -7.30 -6.71 -10.21
N GLU A 264 -8.39 -5.96 -10.31
CA GLU A 264 -8.40 -4.53 -10.55
C GLU A 264 -8.95 -3.80 -9.31
N LYS A 265 -8.38 -2.62 -9.02
CA LYS A 265 -8.84 -1.75 -7.94
C LYS A 265 -9.97 -0.86 -8.42
N MET A 266 -11.08 -0.85 -7.69
CA MET A 266 -12.17 0.10 -7.84
C MET A 266 -11.91 1.27 -6.89
N THR A 267 -11.18 2.30 -7.34
CA THR A 267 -10.63 3.36 -6.48
C THR A 267 -11.66 4.37 -5.94
N LEU A 268 -12.94 4.25 -6.27
CA LEU A 268 -14.00 5.17 -5.84
C LEU A 268 -15.29 4.48 -5.37
N ALA A 269 -15.32 3.15 -5.34
CA ALA A 269 -16.48 2.39 -4.90
C ALA A 269 -16.09 1.02 -4.35
N ALA A 270 -16.64 0.65 -3.20
CA ALA A 270 -16.48 -0.67 -2.61
C ALA A 270 -17.85 -1.32 -2.35
N PRO A 271 -18.01 -2.63 -2.62
CA PRO A 271 -19.26 -3.33 -2.36
C PRO A 271 -19.57 -3.34 -0.86
N ALA A 272 -20.85 -3.26 -0.50
CA ALA A 272 -21.32 -3.25 0.88
C ALA A 272 -21.33 -4.66 1.48
N ILE A 273 -20.11 -5.15 1.72
CA ILE A 273 -19.81 -6.41 2.39
C ILE A 273 -19.35 -6.07 3.81
N ASN A 274 -19.89 -6.74 4.81
CA ASN A 274 -19.42 -6.66 6.18
C ASN A 274 -19.44 -8.04 6.83
N ILE A 275 -18.73 -8.21 7.94
CA ILE A 275 -18.61 -9.50 8.65
C ILE A 275 -18.82 -9.29 10.14
N ASP A 276 -19.47 -10.26 10.79
CA ASP A 276 -19.48 -10.35 12.24
C ASP A 276 -18.43 -11.36 12.69
N VAL A 277 -17.65 -10.98 13.70
CA VAL A 277 -16.50 -11.76 14.16
C VAL A 277 -16.49 -11.91 15.67
N LYS A 278 -15.98 -13.04 16.16
CA LYS A 278 -15.56 -13.23 17.56
C LYS A 278 -14.06 -13.02 17.69
N VAL A 279 -13.68 -11.93 18.34
CA VAL A 279 -12.30 -11.54 18.58
C VAL A 279 -11.80 -12.18 19.86
N ASP A 280 -10.72 -12.94 19.81
CA ASP A 280 -10.09 -13.51 21.00
C ASP A 280 -9.24 -12.46 21.71
N LYS A 281 -9.72 -11.88 22.82
CA LYS A 281 -8.93 -10.89 23.58
C LYS A 281 -7.73 -11.50 24.31
N SER A 282 -7.74 -12.81 24.55
CA SER A 282 -6.64 -13.54 25.21
C SER A 282 -5.63 -14.12 24.24
N ALA A 283 -5.98 -14.21 22.96
CA ALA A 283 -5.01 -14.43 21.90
C ALA A 283 -4.01 -13.27 21.95
N LYS A 284 -2.72 -13.64 22.03
CA LYS A 284 -1.61 -12.74 21.76
C LYS A 284 -1.92 -12.03 20.43
N ASN A 285 -1.82 -10.71 20.44
CA ASN A 285 -2.04 -9.87 19.26
C ASN A 285 -1.19 -10.40 18.09
N THR A 286 -1.58 -10.07 16.85
CA THR A 286 -0.63 -10.12 15.71
C THR A 286 0.68 -9.36 15.98
N LYS A 287 0.78 -8.57 17.04
CA LYS A 287 2.06 -8.05 17.55
C LYS A 287 3.13 -9.12 17.81
N ASP A 288 2.80 -10.41 17.92
CA ASP A 288 3.84 -11.44 18.16
C ASP A 288 4.38 -12.11 16.86
N GLU A 289 3.75 -11.94 15.69
CA GLU A 289 4.28 -12.47 14.40
C GLU A 289 4.29 -11.43 13.25
N VAL A 290 3.48 -10.36 13.33
CA VAL A 290 3.45 -9.21 12.39
C VAL A 290 4.14 -7.96 12.99
N ALA A 291 4.67 -8.05 14.22
CA ALA A 291 5.86 -7.27 14.61
C ALA A 291 7.07 -7.53 13.69
N ALA A 292 6.93 -8.47 12.75
CA ALA A 292 7.85 -8.55 11.64
C ALA A 292 7.75 -7.38 10.66
N LEU A 293 6.64 -6.64 10.42
CA LEU A 293 6.65 -5.65 9.30
C LEU A 293 5.73 -4.39 9.31
N GLY A 294 4.66 -4.17 10.11
CA GLY A 294 3.81 -2.98 9.80
C GLY A 294 2.81 -2.30 10.76
N ASP A 295 2.30 -2.93 11.82
CA ASP A 295 1.17 -2.35 12.62
C ASP A 295 1.59 -1.68 13.95
N ASP A 296 2.87 -1.30 14.11
CA ASP A 296 3.39 -0.69 15.36
C ASP A 296 3.55 0.85 15.27
N LEU A 297 3.00 1.46 14.21
CA LEU A 297 3.06 2.92 13.95
C LEU A 297 1.74 3.66 14.20
N GLU A 298 0.64 2.95 14.44
CA GLU A 298 -0.66 3.57 14.74
C GLU A 298 -0.57 4.26 16.13
N GLY A 299 -0.40 5.59 16.11
CA GLY A 299 -0.09 6.43 17.28
C GLY A 299 1.31 7.04 17.29
N LEU A 300 2.22 6.61 16.40
CA LEU A 300 3.55 7.22 16.19
C LEU A 300 3.60 8.11 14.94
N ILE A 301 2.83 7.78 13.89
CA ILE A 301 2.72 8.58 12.67
C ILE A 301 1.31 9.17 12.62
N SER A 302 1.20 10.49 12.65
CA SER A 302 -0.10 11.16 12.54
C SER A 302 -0.63 11.13 11.11
N ASP A 303 -1.96 11.15 10.98
CA ASP A 303 -2.60 11.33 9.67
C ASP A 303 -2.34 12.76 9.19
N VAL A 304 -1.41 12.90 8.26
CA VAL A 304 -1.03 14.18 7.66
C VAL A 304 -1.60 14.38 6.26
N SER A 305 -2.55 13.55 5.83
CA SER A 305 -3.10 13.60 4.47
C SER A 305 -3.65 14.98 4.09
N GLN A 306 -4.32 15.65 5.04
CA GLN A 306 -4.81 17.02 4.85
C GLN A 306 -3.68 18.04 4.62
N TYR A 307 -2.57 17.91 5.34
CA TYR A 307 -1.42 18.82 5.23
C TYR A 307 -0.60 18.54 3.97
N GLN A 308 -0.49 17.28 3.55
CA GLN A 308 0.15 16.90 2.30
C GLN A 308 -0.56 17.50 1.08
N ALA A 309 -1.90 17.47 1.07
CA ALA A 309 -2.68 18.09 0.01
C ALA A 309 -2.48 19.63 -0.05
N ALA A 310 -2.46 20.29 1.11
CA ALA A 310 -2.20 21.73 1.20
C ALA A 310 -0.77 22.10 0.76
N SER A 311 0.22 21.34 1.23
CA SER A 311 1.63 21.47 0.87
C SER A 311 1.85 21.33 -0.64
N GLU A 312 1.25 20.33 -1.28
CA GLU A 312 1.35 20.14 -2.74
C GLU A 312 0.80 21.31 -3.56
N ASN A 313 -0.23 21.97 -3.03
CA ASN A 313 -0.91 23.10 -3.65
C ASN A 313 -0.25 24.46 -3.37
N SER A 314 0.72 24.53 -2.45
CA SER A 314 1.33 25.78 -1.97
C SER A 314 2.25 26.51 -2.97
N GLY A 315 2.65 25.84 -4.06
CA GLY A 315 3.57 26.37 -5.06
C GLY A 315 5.05 26.40 -4.65
N TYR A 316 5.35 26.19 -3.36
CA TYR A 316 6.72 26.04 -2.85
C TYR A 316 7.37 24.77 -3.38
N GLY A 317 8.66 24.84 -3.68
CA GLY A 317 9.39 23.78 -4.38
C GLY A 317 9.09 23.74 -5.89
N LYS A 318 8.20 24.59 -6.42
CA LYS A 318 7.82 24.66 -7.84
C LYS A 318 8.00 26.08 -8.41
N ASN A 319 8.56 27.01 -7.64
CA ASN A 319 8.59 28.42 -8.00
C ASN A 319 9.82 28.77 -8.86
N LYS A 320 9.59 29.06 -10.14
CA LYS A 320 10.66 29.39 -11.10
C LYS A 320 11.32 30.76 -10.87
N SER A 321 10.66 31.71 -10.20
CA SER A 321 11.25 33.05 -10.00
C SER A 321 12.17 33.12 -8.78
N THR A 322 11.95 32.24 -7.80
CA THR A 322 12.76 32.17 -6.57
C THR A 322 13.68 30.94 -6.52
N GLY A 323 13.40 29.93 -7.36
CA GLY A 323 14.15 28.68 -7.43
C GLY A 323 15.50 28.80 -8.13
N ASN A 324 16.53 28.30 -7.49
CA ASN A 324 17.91 28.31 -7.94
C ASN A 324 18.57 26.96 -7.68
N TYR A 325 19.74 26.75 -8.29
CA TYR A 325 20.54 25.56 -8.05
C TYR A 325 21.95 25.94 -7.60
N LEU A 326 22.49 25.15 -6.67
CA LEU A 326 23.91 25.08 -6.36
C LEU A 326 24.45 23.80 -7.01
N GLU A 327 25.44 23.96 -7.88
CA GLU A 327 26.11 22.82 -8.51
C GLU A 327 27.39 22.50 -7.73
N LEU A 328 27.42 21.30 -7.16
CA LEU A 328 28.60 20.72 -6.54
C LEU A 328 29.08 19.54 -7.39
N LYS A 329 30.25 18.99 -7.06
CA LYS A 329 30.88 17.93 -7.84
C LYS A 329 29.97 16.72 -8.09
N ASP A 330 29.23 16.29 -7.08
CA ASP A 330 28.45 15.05 -7.09
C ASP A 330 26.97 15.25 -6.69
N THR A 331 26.51 16.50 -6.65
CA THR A 331 25.10 16.84 -6.37
C THR A 331 24.72 18.16 -7.03
N LYS A 332 23.45 18.28 -7.39
CA LYS A 332 22.84 19.55 -7.78
C LYS A 332 21.72 19.85 -6.79
N LEU A 333 21.93 20.85 -5.94
CA LEU A 333 21.03 21.20 -4.85
C LEU A 333 20.06 22.28 -5.29
N TYR A 334 18.77 21.99 -5.25
CA TYR A 334 17.71 22.96 -5.46
C TYR A 334 17.40 23.72 -4.18
N TYR A 335 17.26 25.04 -4.28
CA TYR A 335 16.85 25.89 -3.18
C TYR A 335 15.99 27.04 -3.68
N GLU A 336 15.14 27.57 -2.80
CA GLU A 336 14.32 28.76 -3.05
C GLU A 336 14.65 29.83 -2.00
N ILE A 337 14.62 31.10 -2.42
CA ILE A 337 14.84 32.25 -1.53
C ILE A 337 13.57 33.10 -1.45
N TYR A 338 13.16 33.43 -0.23
CA TYR A 338 12.00 34.27 0.07
C TYR A 338 12.36 35.38 1.06
N GLY A 339 11.83 36.58 0.83
CA GLY A 339 12.03 37.71 1.74
C GLY A 339 13.45 38.28 1.73
N GLU A 340 13.69 39.19 2.67
CA GLU A 340 14.95 39.90 2.87
C GLU A 340 15.30 39.97 4.37
N GLY A 341 16.54 40.33 4.70
CA GLY A 341 17.00 40.46 6.07
C GLY A 341 18.02 39.40 6.48
N GLU A 342 18.04 39.06 7.77
CA GLU A 342 18.96 38.07 8.31
C GLU A 342 18.72 36.68 7.67
N PRO A 343 19.78 35.93 7.34
CA PRO A 343 19.64 34.63 6.69
C PRO A 343 19.09 33.57 7.65
N LEU A 344 18.02 32.91 7.24
CA LEU A 344 17.43 31.76 7.92
C LEU A 344 17.28 30.59 6.94
N PHE A 345 18.03 29.53 7.17
CA PHE A 345 17.94 28.30 6.40
C PHE A 345 16.86 27.40 6.97
N LEU A 346 15.96 26.87 6.13
CA LEU A 346 14.96 25.89 6.52
C LEU A 346 15.27 24.54 5.87
N LEU A 347 15.39 23.50 6.70
CA LEU A 347 15.82 22.15 6.31
C LEU A 347 14.75 21.11 6.65
N HIS A 348 14.22 20.42 5.64
CA HIS A 348 13.10 19.50 5.77
C HIS A 348 13.52 18.14 6.36
N GLY A 349 12.53 17.31 6.72
CA GLY A 349 12.73 15.95 7.21
C GLY A 349 13.02 14.93 6.10
N ASN A 350 13.33 13.69 6.49
CA ASN A 350 13.62 12.62 5.53
C ASN A 350 12.45 12.38 4.56
N SER A 351 12.76 12.13 3.29
CA SER A 351 11.80 11.93 2.20
C SER A 351 10.86 13.13 1.95
N GLY A 352 11.19 14.30 2.53
CA GLY A 352 10.47 15.56 2.36
C GLY A 352 11.01 16.45 1.24
N SER A 353 10.54 17.69 1.19
CA SER A 353 11.06 18.75 0.31
C SER A 353 10.67 20.16 0.79
N ILE A 354 11.10 21.21 0.07
CA ILE A 354 10.81 22.63 0.36
C ILE A 354 9.33 22.89 0.68
N LYS A 355 8.40 22.20 0.02
CA LYS A 355 6.94 22.37 0.21
C LYS A 355 6.48 22.09 1.64
N ASP A 356 7.24 21.30 2.41
CA ASP A 356 6.87 20.95 3.78
C ASP A 356 6.86 22.17 4.71
N PHE A 357 7.52 23.26 4.31
CA PHE A 357 7.51 24.53 5.00
C PHE A 357 6.44 25.52 4.50
N TYR A 358 5.40 25.06 3.82
CA TYR A 358 4.39 25.95 3.23
C TYR A 358 3.68 26.87 4.24
N GLN A 359 3.65 26.49 5.52
CA GLN A 359 3.09 27.32 6.60
C GLN A 359 4.14 28.23 7.26
N GLN A 360 5.42 27.87 7.19
CA GLN A 360 6.52 28.62 7.81
C GLN A 360 7.03 29.73 6.88
N ILE A 361 7.22 29.44 5.59
CA ILE A 361 7.74 30.39 4.60
C ILE A 361 6.96 31.71 4.58
N PRO A 362 5.61 31.75 4.46
CA PRO A 362 4.88 33.01 4.34
C PRO A 362 4.92 33.87 5.60
N VAL A 363 5.21 33.28 6.77
CA VAL A 363 5.34 34.01 8.04
C VAL A 363 6.77 34.50 8.24
N LEU A 364 7.75 33.61 8.11
CA LEU A 364 9.15 33.91 8.43
C LEU A 364 9.80 34.83 7.38
N SER A 365 9.42 34.73 6.11
CA SER A 365 9.96 35.59 5.04
C SER A 365 9.62 37.08 5.17
N LYS A 366 8.69 37.43 6.07
CA LYS A 366 8.39 38.83 6.41
C LYS A 366 9.50 39.50 7.23
N GLN A 367 10.34 38.72 7.90
CA GLN A 367 11.37 39.20 8.84
C GLN A 367 12.79 38.73 8.47
N PHE A 368 12.90 37.68 7.64
CA PHE A 368 14.14 37.02 7.31
C PHE A 368 14.29 36.81 5.81
N LYS A 369 15.55 36.74 5.36
CA LYS A 369 15.90 36.11 4.09
C LYS A 369 15.85 34.61 4.31
N VAL A 370 14.72 34.00 3.98
CA VAL A 370 14.46 32.57 4.15
C VAL A 370 15.05 31.82 2.96
N ILE A 371 15.98 30.91 3.21
CA ILE A 371 16.59 30.02 2.23
C ILE A 371 16.11 28.59 2.53
N VAL A 372 15.25 28.03 1.68
CA VAL A 372 14.72 26.68 1.87
C VAL A 372 15.36 25.76 0.86
N VAL A 373 15.84 24.60 1.29
CA VAL A 373 16.71 23.73 0.50
C VAL A 373 16.08 22.36 0.39
N ASP A 374 16.01 21.82 -0.83
CA ASP A 374 15.82 20.39 -1.03
C ASP A 374 17.17 19.72 -0.73
N THR A 375 17.24 18.93 0.32
CA THR A 375 18.50 18.27 0.71
C THR A 375 18.94 17.24 -0.33
N ARG A 376 20.23 16.90 -0.35
CA ARG A 376 20.84 16.02 -1.36
C ARG A 376 20.02 14.75 -1.59
N GLY A 377 19.71 14.46 -2.86
CA GLY A 377 18.95 13.28 -3.27
C GLY A 377 17.44 13.32 -2.95
N GLN A 378 16.92 14.46 -2.53
CA GLN A 378 15.52 14.64 -2.14
C GLN A 378 14.88 15.82 -2.89
N GLY A 379 13.56 15.83 -2.99
CA GLY A 379 12.83 16.86 -3.76
C GLY A 379 13.34 16.96 -5.20
N LYS A 380 13.81 18.15 -5.59
CA LYS A 380 14.43 18.44 -6.89
C LYS A 380 15.95 18.33 -6.90
N SER A 381 16.57 18.06 -5.75
CA SER A 381 18.00 17.89 -5.63
C SER A 381 18.41 16.49 -6.08
N THR A 382 19.55 16.39 -6.75
CA THR A 382 20.07 15.11 -7.27
C THR A 382 21.38 14.73 -6.60
N ASP A 383 21.73 13.45 -6.60
CA ASP A 383 23.05 12.96 -6.18
C ASP A 383 23.59 11.92 -7.17
N THR A 384 24.86 12.03 -7.53
CA THR A 384 25.56 11.12 -8.46
C THR A 384 26.70 10.36 -7.80
N SER A 385 26.89 10.52 -6.49
CA SER A 385 28.03 9.95 -5.77
C SER A 385 27.90 8.43 -5.55
N HIS A 386 26.67 7.91 -5.56
CA HIS A 386 26.31 6.53 -5.19
C HIS A 386 26.78 6.07 -3.80
N ARG A 387 27.30 6.99 -2.97
CA ARG A 387 27.75 6.71 -1.61
C ARG A 387 26.57 6.75 -0.62
N PRO A 388 26.66 6.08 0.54
CA PRO A 388 25.71 6.28 1.63
C PRO A 388 25.63 7.76 2.03
N PHE A 389 24.43 8.25 2.32
CA PHE A 389 24.25 9.61 2.85
C PHE A 389 24.68 9.68 4.31
N THR A 390 25.17 10.85 4.72
CA THR A 390 25.46 11.19 6.12
C THR A 390 25.00 12.61 6.41
N TYR A 391 24.57 12.88 7.65
CA TYR A 391 24.14 14.23 8.03
C TYR A 391 25.30 15.23 8.04
N ILE A 392 26.54 14.75 8.24
CA ILE A 392 27.75 15.54 8.06
C ILE A 392 27.86 16.04 6.62
N GLN A 393 27.59 15.19 5.62
CA GLN A 393 27.61 15.60 4.22
C GLN A 393 26.51 16.62 3.93
N PHE A 394 25.33 16.45 4.50
CA PHE A 394 24.26 17.44 4.36
C PHE A 394 24.65 18.78 5.00
N ALA A 395 25.35 18.78 6.14
CA ALA A 395 25.85 20.01 6.76
C ALA A 395 26.93 20.72 5.90
N GLU A 396 27.81 19.95 5.25
CA GLU A 396 28.78 20.47 4.28
C GLU A 396 28.08 21.12 3.07
N ASP A 397 27.01 20.50 2.58
CA ASP A 397 26.20 21.01 1.48
C ASP A 397 25.56 22.36 1.85
N ILE A 398 25.03 22.49 3.07
CA ILE A 398 24.49 23.76 3.59
C ILE A 398 25.58 24.81 3.76
N LYS A 399 26.77 24.42 4.22
CA LYS A 399 27.92 25.34 4.31
C LYS A 399 28.35 25.85 2.93
N ALA A 400 28.42 24.96 1.94
CA ALA A 400 28.76 25.35 0.57
C ALA A 400 27.72 26.31 -0.03
N LEU A 401 26.44 26.10 0.26
CA LEU A 401 25.38 27.03 -0.14
C LEU A 401 25.50 28.38 0.56
N ALA A 402 25.76 28.40 1.86
CA ALA A 402 26.02 29.65 2.59
C ALA A 402 27.21 30.42 1.99
N ASP A 403 28.29 29.71 1.63
CA ASP A 403 29.47 30.31 0.99
C ASP A 403 29.17 30.88 -0.40
N GLN A 404 28.44 30.13 -1.24
CA GLN A 404 28.00 30.62 -2.56
C GLN A 404 27.18 31.90 -2.43
N LEU A 405 26.28 31.94 -1.44
CA LEU A 405 25.44 33.10 -1.14
C LEU A 405 26.19 34.20 -0.38
N LYS A 406 27.50 34.00 -0.10
CA LYS A 406 28.39 34.92 0.62
C LYS A 406 27.90 35.26 2.04
N LEU A 407 27.26 34.30 2.69
CA LEU A 407 26.71 34.42 4.04
C LEU A 407 27.73 33.90 5.06
N LYS A 408 28.31 34.81 5.83
CA LYS A 408 29.33 34.46 6.83
C LYS A 408 28.76 33.71 8.04
N LYS A 409 27.56 34.12 8.49
CA LYS A 409 26.87 33.55 9.64
C LYS A 409 25.39 33.39 9.32
N ILE A 410 24.80 32.25 9.67
CA ILE A 410 23.42 31.90 9.33
C ILE A 410 22.62 31.41 10.54
N ASN A 411 21.30 31.55 10.50
CA ASN A 411 20.39 30.82 11.37
C ASN A 411 19.90 29.56 10.66
N ILE A 412 19.63 28.48 11.38
CA ILE A 412 19.08 27.25 10.83
C ILE A 412 17.82 26.86 11.60
N GLY A 413 16.72 26.62 10.90
CA GLY A 413 15.54 25.93 11.40
C GLY A 413 15.41 24.58 10.70
N GLY A 414 15.68 23.50 11.42
CA GLY A 414 15.70 22.15 10.88
C GLY A 414 14.65 21.26 11.51
N TRP A 415 13.90 20.53 10.68
CA TRP A 415 12.93 19.54 11.13
C TRP A 415 13.40 18.12 10.82
N SER A 416 13.35 17.23 11.81
CA SER A 416 13.77 15.83 11.73
C SER A 416 15.23 15.74 11.23
N ASP A 417 15.48 15.08 10.11
CA ASP A 417 16.77 15.09 9.39
C ASP A 417 17.41 16.47 9.24
N GLY A 418 16.61 17.51 8.99
CA GLY A 418 17.09 18.89 8.92
C GLY A 418 17.59 19.42 10.26
N GLY A 419 16.96 19.00 11.37
CA GLY A 419 17.40 19.32 12.73
C GLY A 419 18.71 18.64 13.08
N ILE A 420 18.87 17.37 12.69
CA ILE A 420 20.10 16.60 12.83
C ILE A 420 21.24 17.24 12.02
N THR A 421 20.95 17.61 10.77
CA THR A 421 21.86 18.34 9.90
C THR A 421 22.30 19.67 10.54
N GLY A 422 21.37 20.36 11.22
CA GLY A 422 21.68 21.55 12.00
C GLY A 422 22.63 21.31 13.17
N LEU A 423 22.47 20.19 13.90
CA LEU A 423 23.40 19.80 14.98
C LEU A 423 24.80 19.50 14.43
N GLU A 424 24.90 18.74 13.33
CA GLU A 424 26.18 18.48 12.66
C GLU A 424 26.84 19.77 12.14
N PHE A 425 26.04 20.70 11.60
CA PHE A 425 26.52 22.02 11.19
C PHE A 425 27.08 22.80 12.39
N ALA A 426 26.38 22.79 13.52
CA ALA A 426 26.81 23.48 14.74
C ALA A 426 28.16 22.95 15.27
N LEU A 427 28.38 21.63 15.18
CA LEU A 427 29.62 20.99 15.59
C LEU A 427 30.78 21.30 14.64
N LYS A 428 30.51 21.28 13.33
CA LYS A 428 31.54 21.39 12.30
C LYS A 428 31.90 22.83 11.94
N TYR A 429 30.92 23.73 12.02
CA TYR A 429 31.03 25.13 11.61
C TYR A 429 30.49 26.10 12.69
N PRO A 430 30.96 26.01 13.96
CA PRO A 430 30.42 26.80 15.06
C PRO A 430 30.48 28.31 14.80
N GLU A 431 31.55 28.79 14.16
CA GLU A 431 31.71 30.22 13.82
C GLU A 431 30.72 30.72 12.76
N ASN A 432 30.15 29.81 11.96
CA ASN A 432 29.21 30.13 10.90
C ASN A 432 27.74 29.99 11.34
N LEU A 433 27.47 29.46 12.54
CA LEU A 433 26.12 29.30 13.07
C LEU A 433 25.80 30.39 14.09
N ASN A 434 24.72 31.15 13.85
CA ASN A 434 24.20 32.12 14.81
C ASN A 434 23.29 31.46 15.85
N LYS A 435 22.16 30.89 15.39
CA LYS A 435 21.20 30.16 16.23
C LYS A 435 20.65 28.96 15.47
N LEU A 436 20.34 27.89 16.20
CA LEU A 436 19.72 26.67 15.64
C LEU A 436 18.36 26.43 16.29
N ILE A 437 17.36 26.10 15.48
CA ILE A 437 16.09 25.52 15.92
C ILE A 437 16.07 24.07 15.42
N ALA A 438 16.16 23.12 16.35
CA ALA A 438 16.19 21.69 16.08
C ALA A 438 14.86 21.05 16.49
N ILE A 439 14.02 20.72 15.51
CA ILE A 439 12.66 20.21 15.71
C ILE A 439 12.67 18.70 15.45
N GLY A 440 12.35 17.88 16.44
CA GLY A 440 12.29 16.42 16.30
C GLY A 440 13.64 15.79 15.92
N ALA A 441 14.76 16.36 16.36
CA ALA A 441 16.09 15.82 16.06
C ALA A 441 16.51 14.75 17.07
N ASN A 442 17.26 13.74 16.63
CA ASN A 442 17.95 12.79 17.49
C ASN A 442 19.48 12.90 17.34
N ALA A 443 20.23 12.71 18.43
CA ALA A 443 21.70 12.65 18.42
C ALA A 443 22.28 11.28 18.03
N PHE A 444 21.49 10.20 18.09
CA PHE A 444 21.84 8.85 17.63
C PHE A 444 20.58 7.98 17.42
N PRO A 445 20.62 6.90 16.60
CA PRO A 445 19.46 6.10 16.24
C PRO A 445 18.67 5.51 17.43
N GLU A 446 19.33 5.18 18.53
CA GLU A 446 18.70 4.61 19.72
C GLU A 446 17.77 5.58 20.45
N GLY A 447 17.88 6.88 20.13
CA GLY A 447 16.96 7.93 20.58
C GLY A 447 15.62 7.94 19.85
N VAL A 448 15.46 7.15 18.78
CA VAL A 448 14.20 6.98 18.06
C VAL A 448 13.42 5.81 18.66
N ASP A 449 12.10 5.89 18.65
CA ASP A 449 11.22 4.80 19.07
C ASP A 449 11.54 3.50 18.30
N GLU A 450 11.74 2.41 19.04
CA GLU A 450 12.20 1.13 18.51
C GLU A 450 11.23 0.53 17.48
N ARG A 451 9.95 0.87 17.59
CA ARG A 451 8.90 0.45 16.66
C ARG A 451 9.12 1.07 15.29
N LEU A 452 9.48 2.35 15.25
CA LEU A 452 9.81 3.06 14.02
C LEU A 452 11.15 2.55 13.44
N ILE A 453 12.17 2.31 14.27
CA ILE A 453 13.44 1.69 13.81
C ILE A 453 13.18 0.31 13.18
N THR A 454 12.32 -0.50 13.80
CA THR A 454 11.95 -1.82 13.27
C THR A 454 11.25 -1.67 11.93
N HIS A 455 10.28 -0.75 11.80
CA HIS A 455 9.61 -0.45 10.54
C HIS A 455 10.60 -0.01 9.42
N MET A 456 11.58 0.83 9.74
CA MET A 456 12.58 1.26 8.76
C MET A 456 13.47 0.09 8.30
N LYS A 457 13.91 -0.79 9.22
CA LYS A 457 14.69 -2.01 8.85
C LYS A 457 13.92 -2.89 7.88
N ASN A 458 12.63 -3.01 8.13
CA ASN A 458 11.65 -3.77 7.37
C ASN A 458 11.42 -3.17 5.98
N GLN A 459 11.20 -1.86 5.89
CA GLN A 459 11.13 -1.12 4.64
C GLN A 459 12.42 -1.30 3.82
N LEU A 460 13.58 -1.16 4.45
CA LEU A 460 14.87 -1.33 3.79
C LEU A 460 15.04 -2.75 3.23
N LEU A 461 14.62 -3.78 3.97
CA LEU A 461 14.63 -5.17 3.49
C LEU A 461 13.77 -5.31 2.22
N VAL A 462 12.54 -4.77 2.22
CA VAL A 462 11.65 -4.80 1.05
C VAL A 462 12.28 -4.08 -0.15
N LEU A 463 12.87 -2.89 0.07
CA LEU A 463 13.53 -2.13 -1.00
C LEU A 463 14.76 -2.85 -1.56
N ASN A 464 15.52 -3.55 -0.71
CA ASN A 464 16.67 -4.36 -1.11
C ASN A 464 16.25 -5.59 -1.92
N VAL A 465 15.17 -6.27 -1.54
CA VAL A 465 14.63 -7.42 -2.28
C VAL A 465 14.07 -7.00 -3.63
N ALA A 466 13.34 -5.88 -3.69
CA ALA A 466 12.81 -5.36 -4.94
C ALA A 466 13.92 -4.91 -5.90
N ASN A 467 15.05 -4.45 -5.36
CA ASN A 467 16.28 -4.03 -6.07
C ASN A 467 16.05 -3.17 -7.33
N LYS A 468 15.04 -2.30 -7.28
CA LYS A 468 14.72 -1.45 -8.43
C LYS A 468 15.70 -0.26 -8.52
N PRO A 469 16.25 0.07 -9.70
CA PRO A 469 17.19 1.19 -9.87
C PRO A 469 16.61 2.54 -9.44
N GLU A 470 15.34 2.81 -9.73
CA GLU A 470 14.65 4.06 -9.37
C GLU A 470 14.42 4.23 -7.86
N LYS A 471 14.62 3.17 -7.08
CA LYS A 471 14.52 3.17 -5.62
C LYS A 471 15.87 3.28 -4.91
N PHE A 472 16.94 3.58 -5.67
CA PHE A 472 18.30 3.65 -5.14
C PHE A 472 18.44 4.70 -4.03
N ASP A 473 17.93 5.91 -4.24
CA ASP A 473 18.02 6.99 -3.24
C ASP A 473 17.13 6.72 -2.05
N GLU A 474 15.93 6.16 -2.26
CA GLU A 474 15.04 5.75 -1.17
C GLU A 474 15.73 4.75 -0.22
N ARG A 475 16.49 3.78 -0.76
CA ARG A 475 17.29 2.87 0.08
C ARG A 475 18.34 3.61 0.91
N ARG A 476 19.03 4.59 0.31
CA ARG A 476 20.04 5.39 1.00
C ARG A 476 19.42 6.28 2.09
N LEU A 477 18.23 6.81 1.84
CA LEU A 477 17.45 7.62 2.78
C LEU A 477 16.93 6.82 3.98
N VAL A 478 16.49 5.57 3.77
CA VAL A 478 16.14 4.69 4.89
C VAL A 478 17.41 4.25 5.65
N MET A 479 18.53 4.06 4.94
CA MET A 479 19.80 3.66 5.57
C MET A 479 20.34 4.72 6.53
N ILE A 480 20.30 6.00 6.14
CA ILE A 480 20.81 7.09 6.99
C ILE A 480 20.02 7.17 8.29
N MET A 481 18.69 7.06 8.27
CA MET A 481 17.87 7.08 9.50
C MET A 481 18.17 5.89 10.44
N LEU A 482 18.65 4.77 9.91
CA LEU A 482 18.99 3.58 10.69
C LEU A 482 20.42 3.57 11.24
N LYS A 483 21.30 4.40 10.68
CA LYS A 483 22.75 4.32 10.91
C LYS A 483 23.34 5.60 11.47
N GLU A 484 22.73 6.73 11.19
CA GLU A 484 23.20 8.05 11.57
C GLU A 484 22.11 8.74 12.42
N PRO A 485 22.44 9.81 13.17
CA PRO A 485 23.78 10.34 13.42
C PRO A 485 24.53 9.60 14.54
N HIS A 486 25.76 10.02 14.85
CA HIS A 486 26.55 9.49 15.95
C HIS A 486 27.10 10.60 16.86
N ILE A 487 26.24 11.54 17.26
CA ILE A 487 26.60 12.68 18.08
C ILE A 487 26.59 12.26 19.56
N SER A 488 27.76 12.18 20.18
CA SER A 488 27.84 11.84 21.60
C SER A 488 27.43 13.01 22.50
N LYS A 489 27.12 12.75 23.77
CA LYS A 489 26.90 13.80 24.79
C LYS A 489 28.06 14.80 24.87
N LYS A 490 29.29 14.29 24.76
CA LYS A 490 30.50 15.11 24.73
C LYS A 490 30.54 16.00 23.49
N ASP A 491 30.05 15.54 22.35
CA ASP A 491 29.95 16.36 21.15
C ASP A 491 28.88 17.44 21.34
N LEU A 492 27.69 17.10 21.82
CA LEU A 492 26.64 18.08 22.15
C LEU A 492 27.15 19.21 23.06
N SER A 493 27.97 18.88 24.07
CA SER A 493 28.57 19.88 24.98
C SER A 493 29.53 20.87 24.31
N LYS A 494 29.98 20.60 23.08
CA LYS A 494 30.82 21.50 22.30
C LYS A 494 30.01 22.55 21.54
N ILE A 495 28.71 22.37 21.35
CA ILE A 495 27.86 23.31 20.63
C ILE A 495 27.71 24.60 21.47
N GLN A 496 28.35 25.69 21.03
CA GLN A 496 28.32 26.98 21.73
C GLN A 496 27.23 27.94 21.22
N SER A 497 26.71 27.72 20.00
CA SER A 497 25.61 28.54 19.48
C SER A 497 24.31 28.24 20.27
N PRO A 498 23.45 29.24 20.53
CA PRO A 498 22.15 28.97 21.14
C PRO A 498 21.29 28.02 20.30
N VAL A 499 20.64 27.06 20.96
CA VAL A 499 19.80 26.04 20.31
C VAL A 499 18.41 26.00 20.94
N LEU A 500 17.35 26.12 20.13
CA LEU A 500 16.00 25.79 20.56
C LEU A 500 15.70 24.34 20.15
N VAL A 501 15.61 23.46 21.14
CA VAL A 501 15.29 22.04 20.96
C VAL A 501 13.78 21.87 21.12
N ILE A 502 13.11 21.36 20.09
CA ILE A 502 11.66 21.21 20.03
C ILE A 502 11.29 19.75 19.78
N ALA A 503 10.31 19.23 20.51
CA ALA A 503 9.66 17.95 20.19
C ALA A 503 8.19 17.96 20.65
N GLY A 504 7.41 17.00 20.18
CA GLY A 504 6.05 16.76 20.66
C GLY A 504 6.05 15.78 21.85
N ASP A 505 5.03 15.83 22.69
CA ASP A 505 4.84 14.84 23.77
C ASP A 505 4.42 13.44 23.26
N LYS A 506 4.06 13.33 21.98
CA LYS A 506 3.78 12.08 21.25
C LYS A 506 4.74 11.89 20.07
N ASP A 507 5.93 12.48 20.13
CA ASP A 507 6.96 12.36 19.09
C ASP A 507 7.51 10.93 18.99
N VAL A 508 7.99 10.57 17.81
CA VAL A 508 8.73 9.32 17.57
C VAL A 508 10.16 9.38 18.10
N ILE A 509 10.68 10.58 18.34
CA ILE A 509 11.92 10.77 19.12
C ILE A 509 11.56 10.65 20.59
N LYS A 510 12.27 9.78 21.31
CA LYS A 510 12.01 9.53 22.73
C LYS A 510 12.21 10.83 23.53
N GLN A 511 11.26 11.15 24.40
CA GLN A 511 11.27 12.41 25.16
C GLN A 511 12.56 12.55 26.00
N ASP A 512 13.00 11.48 26.65
CA ASP A 512 14.24 11.46 27.44
C ASP A 512 15.49 11.74 26.59
N HIS A 513 15.47 11.35 25.32
CA HIS A 513 16.51 11.66 24.34
C HIS A 513 16.49 13.13 23.93
N THR A 514 15.33 13.71 23.67
CA THR A 514 15.19 15.15 23.40
C THR A 514 15.64 15.99 24.60
N GLU A 515 15.22 15.61 25.81
CA GLU A 515 15.65 16.24 27.05
C GLU A 515 17.16 16.13 27.26
N MET A 516 17.76 14.99 26.91
CA MET A 516 19.21 14.79 26.92
C MET A 516 19.92 15.75 25.97
N ILE A 517 19.43 15.90 24.73
CA ILE A 517 20.01 16.85 23.76
C ILE A 517 20.03 18.26 24.32
N ALA A 518 18.88 18.73 24.82
CA ALA A 518 18.77 20.07 25.39
C ALA A 518 19.64 20.25 26.65
N LYS A 519 19.76 19.23 27.49
CA LYS A 519 20.57 19.30 28.71
C LYS A 519 22.06 19.38 28.45
N GLU A 520 22.56 18.66 27.45
CA GLU A 520 24.01 18.59 27.18
C GLU A 520 24.52 19.81 26.40
N ILE A 521 23.65 20.57 25.72
CA ILE A 521 24.03 21.80 25.01
C ILE A 521 23.98 23.01 25.97
N PRO A 522 25.10 23.73 26.22
CA PRO A 522 25.18 24.78 27.25
C PRO A 522 24.16 25.92 27.16
N HIS A 523 23.73 26.27 25.94
CA HIS A 523 22.86 27.41 25.67
C HIS A 523 21.55 27.00 25.01
N ALA A 524 21.05 25.82 25.36
CA ALA A 524 19.80 25.30 24.81
C ALA A 524 18.55 25.74 25.58
N GLU A 525 17.47 26.00 24.84
CA GLU A 525 16.10 26.10 25.33
C GLU A 525 15.35 24.83 24.91
N LEU A 526 14.57 24.23 25.81
CA LEU A 526 13.71 23.08 25.51
C LEU A 526 12.25 23.51 25.42
N LYS A 527 11.55 23.05 24.38
CA LYS A 527 10.11 23.21 24.22
C LYS A 527 9.47 21.89 23.81
N ILE A 528 8.65 21.32 24.70
CA ILE A 528 7.80 20.16 24.41
C ILE A 528 6.38 20.62 24.12
N TYR A 529 5.88 20.36 22.92
CA TYR A 529 4.52 20.68 22.50
C TYR A 529 3.56 19.62 23.04
N LYS A 530 2.46 20.06 23.66
CA LYS A 530 1.42 19.14 24.15
C LYS A 530 0.53 18.67 23.02
N ASP A 531 0.11 17.42 23.09
CA ASP A 531 -0.73 16.75 22.11
C ASP A 531 -0.17 16.78 20.68
N ALA A 532 1.15 16.93 20.54
CA ALA A 532 1.85 17.06 19.26
C ALA A 532 2.67 15.81 18.95
N THR A 533 2.69 15.41 17.68
CA THR A 533 3.50 14.28 17.21
C THR A 533 4.83 14.78 16.62
N HIS A 534 5.51 13.95 15.82
CA HIS A 534 6.68 14.37 15.05
C HIS A 534 6.37 15.44 13.99
N MET A 535 5.10 15.66 13.67
CA MET A 535 4.64 16.49 12.54
C MET A 535 4.36 17.96 12.93
N ILE A 536 5.10 18.50 13.91
CA ILE A 536 4.91 19.86 14.47
C ILE A 536 4.81 20.97 13.40
N PRO A 537 5.65 21.02 12.34
CA PRO A 537 5.53 22.07 11.32
C PRO A 537 4.16 22.10 10.63
N PHE A 538 3.41 21.00 10.68
CA PHE A 538 2.06 20.88 10.16
C PHE A 538 1.00 21.09 11.23
N GLU A 539 1.12 20.38 12.35
CA GLU A 539 0.12 20.29 13.41
C GLU A 539 0.01 21.58 14.25
N HIS A 540 1.14 22.26 14.47
CA HIS A 540 1.24 23.43 15.36
C HIS A 540 1.98 24.60 14.68
N ALA A 541 1.71 24.82 13.38
CA ALA A 541 2.47 25.77 12.57
C ALA A 541 2.50 27.20 13.12
N ASP A 542 1.38 27.72 13.61
CA ASP A 542 1.30 29.10 14.12
C ASP A 542 2.11 29.28 15.42
N GLU A 543 1.99 28.34 16.35
CA GLU A 543 2.76 28.36 17.60
C GLU A 543 4.26 28.15 17.31
N LEU A 544 4.61 27.23 16.40
CA LEU A 544 5.99 27.02 15.95
C LEU A 544 6.58 28.29 15.35
N ASN A 545 5.85 28.96 14.46
CA ASN A 545 6.28 30.20 13.84
C ASN A 545 6.54 31.30 14.87
N ALA A 546 5.65 31.43 15.86
CA ALA A 546 5.81 32.39 16.95
C ALA A 546 7.03 32.08 17.83
N ASP A 547 7.25 30.81 18.17
CA ASP A 547 8.40 30.37 18.95
C ASP A 547 9.72 30.58 18.21
N ILE A 548 9.76 30.32 16.89
CA ILE A 548 10.93 30.60 16.04
C ILE A 548 11.23 32.11 16.04
N LEU A 549 10.22 32.96 15.82
CA LEU A 549 10.38 34.42 15.81
C LEU A 549 10.91 34.92 17.16
N ARG A 550 10.30 34.50 18.27
CA ARG A 550 10.73 34.82 19.64
C ARG A 550 12.19 34.44 19.86
N PHE A 551 12.55 33.20 19.52
CA PHE A 551 13.91 32.69 19.76
C PHE A 551 14.96 33.41 18.93
N LEU A 552 14.61 33.79 17.69
CA LEU A 552 15.48 34.57 16.82
C LEU A 552 15.50 36.07 17.18
N GLY A 553 14.60 36.54 18.05
CA GLY A 553 14.56 37.92 18.55
C GLY A 553 13.78 38.88 17.66
N LYS A 554 12.66 38.43 17.09
CA LYS A 554 11.74 39.22 16.26
C LYS A 554 10.39 39.43 16.93
#